data_AF-A0A6C0ME98-F1
#
_entry.id   AF-A0A6C0ME98-F1
#
_cell.length_a   1.000
_cell.length_b   1.000
_cell.length_c   1.000
_cell.angle_alpha   90.00
_cell.angle_beta   90.00
_cell.angle_gamma   90.00
#
_symmetry.space_group_name_H-M   'P 1'
#
loop_
_entity.id
_entity.type
_entity.pdbx_description
1 polymer ?
#
loop_
_entity_poly.entity_id
_entity_poly.type
_entity_poly.pdbx_seq_one_letter_code
_entity_poly.pdbx_strand_id
1 'polypeptide(L)'
;DFGIYFSLLLIFFFFKSFDFGTVFNLIYLLVGTKLDVLWFFSFDKIDLICFFLFLGAIGKSAQLGLHTWLPDAMEGPTPVSALIHAATMVTAGVFVVIRSSPILEYSGSVLFLISLIGGLTALFAGTIGLVQYDIKKVIAYSTCSQLGYMFFACGMSNYSVGLFHLFNHGFFKALLFLGAGSVIHALLDEQD
;
A
#
# COMPACT_ATOMS: atom_id res chain seq x y z
N ASP A 1 -9.50 1.55 4.76
CA ASP A 1 -10.94 1.30 4.47
C ASP A 1 -11.74 2.57 4.32
N PHE A 2 -11.81 3.46 5.31
CA PHE A 2 -12.48 4.75 5.17
C PHE A 2 -12.04 5.55 3.93
N GLY A 3 -10.72 5.63 3.65
CA GLY A 3 -10.21 6.29 2.45
C GLY A 3 -10.74 5.68 1.14
N ILE A 4 -10.77 4.35 1.02
CA ILE A 4 -11.33 3.66 -0.16
C ILE A 4 -12.82 3.99 -0.31
N TYR A 5 -13.59 3.95 0.78
CA TYR A 5 -15.02 4.25 0.75
C TYR A 5 -15.29 5.69 0.28
N PHE A 6 -14.56 6.67 0.82
CA PHE A 6 -14.67 8.06 0.39
C PHE A 6 -14.27 8.26 -1.07
N SER A 7 -13.20 7.58 -1.52
CA SER A 7 -12.82 7.61 -2.92
C SER A 7 -13.92 7.05 -3.83
N LEU A 8 -14.48 5.88 -3.50
CA LEU A 8 -15.57 5.27 -4.25
C LEU A 8 -16.80 6.17 -4.29
N LEU A 9 -17.15 6.82 -3.17
CA LEU A 9 -18.23 7.80 -3.14
C LEU A 9 -17.98 8.99 -4.06
N LEU A 10 -16.76 9.54 -4.09
CA LEU A 10 -16.40 10.64 -4.98
C LEU A 10 -16.43 10.22 -6.45
N ILE A 11 -15.88 9.04 -6.77
CA ILE A 11 -15.92 8.47 -8.12
C ILE A 11 -17.38 8.33 -8.57
N PHE A 12 -18.24 7.74 -7.74
CA PHE A 12 -19.66 7.62 -8.06
C PHE A 12 -20.36 8.98 -8.15
N PHE A 13 -20.02 9.94 -7.29
CA PHE A 13 -20.63 11.25 -7.30
C PHE A 13 -20.37 11.98 -8.64
N PHE A 14 -19.15 11.91 -9.17
CA PHE A 14 -18.76 12.57 -10.42
C PHE A 14 -19.08 11.78 -11.68
N PHE A 15 -18.83 10.47 -11.71
CA PHE A 15 -18.97 9.64 -12.92
C PHE A 15 -20.30 8.88 -13.00
N LYS A 16 -21.05 8.77 -11.89
CA LYS A 16 -22.28 7.98 -11.78
C LYS A 16 -22.11 6.50 -12.16
N SER A 17 -20.88 5.99 -12.09
CA SER A 17 -20.52 4.63 -12.47
C SER A 17 -19.37 4.12 -11.59
N PHE A 18 -19.34 2.80 -11.39
CA PHE A 18 -18.22 2.08 -10.79
C PHE A 18 -17.41 1.27 -11.80
N ASP A 19 -17.85 1.23 -13.06
CA ASP A 19 -17.12 0.50 -14.10
C ASP A 19 -15.81 1.21 -14.47
N PHE A 20 -14.69 0.51 -14.34
CA PHE A 20 -13.36 1.05 -14.63
C PHE A 20 -13.26 1.57 -16.07
N GLY A 21 -13.87 0.89 -17.04
CA GLY A 21 -13.86 1.33 -18.43
C GLY A 21 -14.47 2.73 -18.59
N THR A 22 -15.67 2.94 -18.01
CA THR A 22 -16.32 4.25 -18.03
C THR A 22 -15.53 5.31 -17.27
N VAL A 23 -15.02 5.01 -16.08
CA VAL A 23 -14.31 5.98 -15.23
C VAL A 23 -13.00 6.41 -15.86
N PHE A 24 -12.19 5.48 -16.35
CA PHE A 24 -10.89 5.79 -16.96
C PHE A 24 -11.03 6.58 -18.26
N ASN A 25 -12.08 6.33 -19.04
CA ASN A 25 -12.32 7.10 -20.25
C ASN A 25 -12.82 8.51 -19.96
N LEU A 26 -13.51 8.75 -18.84
CA LEU A 26 -14.08 10.06 -18.51
C LEU A 26 -13.20 10.90 -17.57
N ILE A 27 -12.15 10.31 -16.98
CA ILE A 27 -11.34 10.96 -15.93
C ILE A 27 -10.73 12.30 -16.38
N TYR A 28 -10.37 12.43 -17.66
CA TYR A 28 -9.80 13.65 -18.22
C TYR A 28 -10.75 14.87 -18.10
N LEU A 29 -12.07 14.65 -18.00
CA LEU A 29 -13.06 15.71 -17.85
C LEU A 29 -12.97 16.42 -16.49
N LEU A 30 -12.38 15.78 -15.48
CA LEU A 30 -12.21 16.38 -14.16
C LEU A 30 -10.92 17.21 -14.06
N VAL A 31 -10.03 17.17 -15.05
CA VAL A 31 -8.75 17.87 -15.04
C VAL A 31 -8.99 19.38 -15.01
N GLY A 32 -8.37 20.07 -14.04
CA GLY A 32 -8.51 21.52 -13.83
C GLY A 32 -9.85 21.96 -13.24
N THR A 33 -10.73 21.02 -12.85
CA THR A 33 -11.98 21.36 -12.18
C THR A 33 -11.82 21.35 -10.67
N LYS A 34 -12.20 22.46 -10.03
CA LYS A 34 -12.12 22.64 -8.59
C LYS A 34 -13.44 22.29 -7.91
N LEU A 35 -13.35 21.83 -6.67
CA LEU A 35 -14.44 21.66 -5.75
C LEU A 35 -14.23 22.59 -4.57
N ASP A 36 -15.17 23.51 -4.41
CA ASP A 36 -15.16 24.46 -3.29
C ASP A 36 -15.80 23.81 -2.07
N VAL A 37 -14.99 23.61 -1.04
CA VAL A 37 -15.41 23.09 0.27
C VAL A 37 -15.59 24.27 1.21
N LEU A 38 -16.79 24.37 1.80
CA LEU A 38 -17.12 25.34 2.85
C LEU A 38 -16.76 26.79 2.50
N TRP A 39 -16.84 27.20 1.24
CA TRP A 39 -16.55 28.55 0.72
C TRP A 39 -15.11 29.07 0.91
N PHE A 40 -14.24 28.38 1.65
CA PHE A 40 -12.87 28.84 1.96
C PHE A 40 -11.77 28.03 1.27
N PHE A 41 -12.01 26.78 0.90
CA PHE A 41 -10.99 25.91 0.33
C PHE A 41 -11.43 25.39 -1.04
N SER A 42 -10.58 25.57 -2.05
CA SER A 42 -10.79 24.98 -3.38
C SER A 42 -9.76 23.88 -3.60
N PHE A 43 -10.22 22.65 -3.80
CA PHE A 43 -9.37 21.49 -4.09
C PHE A 43 -9.64 20.98 -5.49
N ASP A 44 -8.62 20.50 -6.18
CA ASP A 44 -8.81 19.81 -7.45
C ASP A 44 -9.52 18.48 -7.21
N LYS A 45 -10.58 18.22 -7.99
CA LYS A 45 -11.44 17.04 -7.79
C LYS A 45 -10.67 15.73 -7.92
N ILE A 46 -9.76 15.67 -8.90
CA ILE A 46 -8.91 14.49 -9.14
C ILE A 46 -7.98 14.26 -7.95
N ASP A 47 -7.29 15.30 -7.49
CA ASP A 47 -6.39 15.21 -6.34
C ASP A 47 -7.11 14.68 -5.10
N LEU A 48 -8.36 15.09 -4.87
CA LEU A 48 -9.16 14.59 -3.76
C LEU A 48 -9.45 13.07 -3.89
N ILE A 49 -9.86 12.60 -5.07
CA ILE A 49 -10.11 11.17 -5.34
C ILE A 49 -8.82 10.37 -5.13
N CYS A 50 -7.72 10.82 -5.73
CA CYS A 50 -6.41 10.19 -5.66
C CYS A 50 -5.87 10.16 -4.23
N PHE A 51 -6.04 11.23 -3.47
CA PHE A 51 -5.63 11.32 -2.07
C PHE A 51 -6.38 10.32 -1.18
N PHE A 52 -7.70 10.19 -1.35
CA PHE A 52 -8.48 9.20 -0.58
C PHE A 52 -8.17 7.75 -1.00
N LEU A 53 -7.91 7.49 -2.29
CA LEU A 53 -7.37 6.19 -2.73
C LEU A 53 -6.05 5.88 -2.03
N PHE A 54 -5.15 6.86 -2.03
CA PHE A 54 -3.84 6.75 -1.40
C PHE A 54 -3.94 6.47 0.10
N LEU A 55 -4.76 7.22 0.85
CA LEU A 55 -5.00 6.97 2.27
C LEU A 55 -5.49 5.54 2.54
N GLY A 56 -6.39 5.05 1.68
CA GLY A 56 -6.85 3.68 1.75
C GLY A 56 -5.75 2.65 1.49
N ALA A 57 -4.89 2.92 0.51
CA ALA A 57 -3.77 2.07 0.15
C ALA A 57 -2.74 2.00 1.29
N ILE A 58 -2.31 3.15 1.85
CA ILE A 58 -1.37 3.23 3.00
C ILE A 58 -1.81 2.31 4.13
N GLY A 59 -3.09 2.35 4.50
CA GLY A 59 -3.61 1.55 5.60
C GLY A 59 -3.50 0.04 5.35
N LYS A 60 -3.80 -0.43 4.13
CA LYS A 60 -3.72 -1.87 3.81
C LYS A 60 -2.29 -2.36 3.60
N SER A 61 -1.38 -1.52 3.09
CA SER A 61 0.02 -1.87 2.85
C SER A 61 0.97 -1.40 3.95
N ALA A 62 0.43 -1.05 5.13
CA ALA A 62 1.20 -0.71 6.33
C ALA A 62 2.29 0.34 6.09
N GLN A 63 2.00 1.40 5.32
CA GLN A 63 2.97 2.45 5.07
C GLN A 63 3.15 3.35 6.30
N LEU A 64 4.16 4.22 6.27
CA LEU A 64 4.49 5.12 7.38
C LEU A 64 3.25 5.89 7.88
N GLY A 65 3.12 6.00 9.20
CA GLY A 65 1.92 6.50 9.89
C GLY A 65 0.88 5.43 10.24
N LEU A 66 0.72 4.39 9.40
CA LEU A 66 -0.20 3.26 9.64
C LEU A 66 0.53 1.90 9.55
N HIS A 67 1.82 1.87 9.87
CA HIS A 67 2.65 0.67 9.74
C HIS A 67 2.61 -0.25 10.98
N THR A 68 2.18 0.28 12.13
CA THR A 68 2.31 -0.38 13.45
C THR A 68 1.52 -1.68 13.56
N TRP A 69 0.38 -1.78 12.87
CA TRP A 69 -0.45 -2.99 12.94
C TRP A 69 0.22 -4.22 12.31
N LEU A 70 1.18 -4.02 11.40
CA LEU A 70 1.75 -5.12 10.62
C LEU A 70 2.77 -5.95 11.43
N PRO A 71 3.70 -5.35 12.20
CA PRO A 71 4.50 -6.09 13.18
C PRO A 71 3.66 -6.77 14.27
N ASP A 72 2.56 -6.15 14.70
CA ASP A 72 1.69 -6.69 15.76
C ASP A 72 0.94 -7.95 15.27
N ALA A 73 0.74 -8.10 13.95
CA ALA A 73 0.12 -9.29 13.36
C ALA A 73 0.97 -10.58 13.51
N MET A 74 2.19 -10.50 14.07
CA MET A 74 3.08 -11.65 14.31
C MET A 74 2.66 -12.56 15.46
N GLU A 75 1.70 -12.13 16.28
CA GLU A 75 1.06 -12.99 17.30
C GLU A 75 0.34 -14.20 16.69
N GLY A 76 -0.04 -14.10 15.41
CA GLY A 76 -0.66 -15.19 14.68
C GLY A 76 0.28 -16.38 14.38
N PRO A 77 -0.30 -17.53 14.00
CA PRO A 77 0.49 -18.68 13.58
C PRO A 77 1.25 -18.36 12.29
N THR A 78 2.44 -18.96 12.13
CA THR A 78 3.37 -18.65 11.03
C THR A 78 2.82 -18.83 9.61
N PRO A 79 1.92 -19.79 9.31
CA PRO A 79 1.30 -19.86 7.98
C PRO A 79 0.34 -18.69 7.70
N VAL A 80 -0.30 -18.14 8.74
CA VAL A 80 -1.21 -16.98 8.60
C VAL A 80 -0.40 -15.71 8.35
N SER A 81 0.70 -15.51 9.08
CA SER A 81 1.61 -14.39 8.79
C SER A 81 2.21 -14.50 7.39
N ALA A 82 2.60 -15.70 6.93
CA ALA A 82 3.02 -15.94 5.56
C ALA A 82 1.97 -15.46 4.54
N LEU A 83 0.69 -15.82 4.73
CA LEU A 83 -0.39 -15.43 3.83
C LEU A 83 -0.63 -13.91 3.83
N ILE A 84 -0.71 -13.29 5.01
CA ILE A 84 -1.00 -11.85 5.17
C ILE A 84 0.11 -11.00 4.54
N HIS A 85 1.38 -11.40 4.75
CA HIS A 85 2.53 -10.60 4.33
C HIS A 85 2.99 -10.90 2.92
N ALA A 86 2.75 -12.10 2.39
CA ALA A 86 3.22 -12.45 1.06
C ALA A 86 2.13 -12.28 -0.02
N ALA A 87 0.90 -12.72 0.26
CA ALA A 87 -0.07 -12.98 -0.81
C ALA A 87 -1.26 -12.02 -0.83
N THR A 88 -1.82 -11.63 0.31
CA THR A 88 -3.18 -11.05 0.34
C THR A 88 -3.27 -9.61 0.81
N MET A 89 -3.02 -9.36 2.10
CA MET A 89 -3.50 -8.14 2.75
C MET A 89 -2.68 -6.93 2.33
N VAL A 90 -1.36 -7.04 2.44
CA VAL A 90 -0.45 -5.93 2.14
C VAL A 90 -0.24 -5.69 0.65
N THR A 91 -0.30 -6.76 -0.15
CA THR A 91 -0.21 -6.70 -1.61
C THR A 91 -1.44 -6.02 -2.23
N ALA A 92 -2.62 -6.17 -1.60
CA ALA A 92 -3.84 -5.49 -2.06
C ALA A 92 -3.69 -3.96 -2.05
N GLY A 93 -2.99 -3.37 -1.07
CA GLY A 93 -2.76 -1.93 -1.02
C GLY A 93 -1.95 -1.43 -2.23
N VAL A 94 -0.85 -2.12 -2.55
CA VAL A 94 -0.02 -1.83 -3.74
C VAL A 94 -0.80 -2.08 -5.03
N PHE A 95 -1.57 -3.17 -5.09
CA PHE A 95 -2.36 -3.52 -6.26
C PHE A 95 -3.44 -2.48 -6.58
N VAL A 96 -4.07 -1.89 -5.56
CA VAL A 96 -5.02 -0.78 -5.75
C VAL A 96 -4.33 0.40 -6.42
N VAL A 97 -3.13 0.79 -5.97
CA VAL A 97 -2.34 1.88 -6.59
C VAL A 97 -2.00 1.57 -8.05
N ILE A 98 -1.58 0.34 -8.34
CA ILE A 98 -1.26 -0.09 -9.71
C ILE A 98 -2.50 -0.06 -10.60
N ARG A 99 -3.63 -0.57 -10.11
CA ARG A 99 -4.90 -0.63 -10.86
C ARG A 99 -5.54 0.73 -11.05
N SER A 100 -5.34 1.67 -10.13
CA SER A 100 -5.80 3.04 -10.24
C SER A 100 -4.81 3.96 -10.97
N SER A 101 -3.74 3.42 -11.57
CA SER A 101 -2.78 4.19 -12.37
C SER A 101 -3.42 5.16 -13.38
N PRO A 102 -4.49 4.81 -14.13
CA PRO A 102 -5.08 5.76 -15.08
C PRO A 102 -5.75 6.97 -14.41
N ILE A 103 -6.05 6.90 -13.12
CA ILE A 103 -6.56 8.03 -12.32
C ILE A 103 -5.40 8.79 -11.70
N LEU A 104 -4.42 8.09 -11.13
CA LEU A 104 -3.28 8.68 -10.43
C LEU A 104 -2.38 9.52 -11.34
N GLU A 105 -2.22 9.14 -12.60
CA GLU A 105 -1.41 9.88 -13.58
C GLU A 105 -1.90 11.32 -13.84
N TYR A 106 -3.17 11.62 -13.52
CA TYR A 106 -3.70 12.98 -13.61
C TYR A 106 -3.42 13.84 -12.37
N SER A 107 -2.77 13.29 -11.33
CA SER A 107 -2.47 13.97 -10.07
C SER A 107 -0.99 13.86 -9.69
N GLY A 108 -0.19 14.81 -10.17
CA GLY A 108 1.24 14.87 -9.85
C GLY A 108 1.53 15.10 -8.36
N SER A 109 0.65 15.80 -7.65
CA SER A 109 0.74 16.05 -6.21
C SER A 109 0.65 14.76 -5.40
N VAL A 110 -0.31 13.88 -5.74
CA VAL A 110 -0.50 12.60 -5.05
C VAL A 110 0.58 11.59 -5.44
N LEU A 111 1.04 11.57 -6.70
CA LEU A 111 2.19 10.74 -7.10
C LEU A 111 3.47 11.11 -6.31
N PHE A 112 3.71 12.40 -6.11
CA PHE A 112 4.80 12.86 -5.24
C PHE A 112 4.63 12.35 -3.80
N LEU A 113 3.42 12.44 -3.22
CA LEU A 113 3.17 11.90 -1.88
C LEU A 113 3.36 10.38 -1.79
N ILE A 114 2.93 9.62 -2.81
CA ILE A 114 3.13 8.17 -2.88
C ILE A 114 4.62 7.84 -2.88
N SER A 115 5.41 8.52 -3.70
CA SER A 115 6.87 8.30 -3.75
C SER A 115 7.54 8.69 -2.44
N LEU A 116 7.23 9.86 -1.89
CA LEU A 116 7.79 10.33 -0.62
C LEU A 116 7.51 9.34 0.53
N ILE A 117 6.25 8.96 0.70
CA ILE A 117 5.85 8.05 1.78
C ILE A 117 6.41 6.64 1.56
N GLY A 118 6.44 6.14 0.31
CA GLY A 118 7.07 4.86 -0.01
C GLY A 118 8.56 4.83 0.36
N GLY A 119 9.31 5.87 -0.04
CA GLY A 119 10.74 6.00 0.27
C GLY A 119 11.02 6.13 1.77
N LEU A 120 10.24 6.94 2.49
CA LEU A 120 10.36 7.07 3.94
C LEU A 120 10.00 5.76 4.66
N THR A 121 8.95 5.06 4.22
CA THR A 121 8.57 3.75 4.77
C THR A 121 9.69 2.73 4.58
N ALA A 122 10.29 2.68 3.38
CA ALA A 122 11.37 1.76 3.06
C ALA A 122 12.56 1.92 4.03
N LEU A 123 12.99 3.17 4.25
CA LEU A 123 14.10 3.49 5.15
C LEU A 123 13.74 3.23 6.61
N PHE A 124 12.60 3.75 7.07
CA PHE A 124 12.18 3.68 8.46
C PHE A 124 11.92 2.24 8.94
N ALA A 125 11.20 1.45 8.13
CA ALA A 125 10.94 0.06 8.49
C ALA A 125 12.21 -0.80 8.41
N GLY A 126 13.11 -0.50 7.48
CA GLY A 126 14.40 -1.17 7.36
C GLY A 126 15.28 -0.97 8.59
N THR A 127 15.38 0.27 9.09
CA THR A 127 16.19 0.58 10.28
C THR A 127 15.62 -0.03 11.56
N ILE A 128 14.28 -0.03 11.72
CA ILE A 128 13.65 -0.69 12.89
C ILE A 128 13.85 -2.21 12.85
N GLY A 129 13.77 -2.82 11.66
CA GLY A 129 13.96 -4.25 11.49
C GLY A 129 15.33 -4.76 11.95
N LEU A 130 16.38 -3.93 11.89
CA LEU A 130 17.73 -4.29 12.35
C LEU A 130 17.85 -4.46 13.87
N VAL A 131 16.93 -3.88 14.63
CA VAL A 131 16.97 -3.86 16.11
C VAL A 131 15.84 -4.73 16.70
N GLN A 132 15.17 -5.53 15.86
CA GLN A 132 14.19 -6.52 16.34
C GLN A 132 14.90 -7.81 16.76
N TYR A 133 14.48 -8.35 17.89
CA TYR A 133 14.99 -9.63 18.42
C TYR A 133 14.17 -10.82 17.92
N ASP A 134 12.84 -10.68 17.82
CA ASP A 134 11.92 -11.70 17.32
C ASP A 134 12.05 -11.88 15.79
N ILE A 135 12.32 -13.11 15.35
CA ILE A 135 12.51 -13.48 13.93
C ILE A 135 11.30 -13.08 13.07
N LYS A 136 10.08 -13.30 13.55
CA LYS A 136 8.87 -12.95 12.82
C LYS A 136 8.76 -11.42 12.66
N LYS A 137 9.09 -10.66 13.69
CA LYS A 137 9.08 -9.19 13.63
C LYS A 137 10.14 -8.65 12.68
N VAL A 138 11.34 -9.22 12.64
CA VAL A 138 12.37 -8.88 11.64
C VAL A 138 11.82 -9.09 10.21
N ILE A 139 11.14 -10.22 9.97
CA ILE A 139 10.54 -10.52 8.66
C ILE A 139 9.37 -9.55 8.36
N ALA A 140 8.55 -9.19 9.35
CA ALA A 140 7.48 -8.22 9.21
C ALA A 140 8.00 -6.81 8.87
N TYR A 141 8.99 -6.28 9.57
CA TYR A 141 9.55 -4.97 9.23
C TYR A 141 10.22 -4.96 7.87
N SER A 142 10.88 -6.05 7.47
CA SER A 142 11.37 -6.16 6.10
C SER A 142 10.24 -6.30 5.06
N THR A 143 9.03 -6.77 5.41
CA THR A 143 7.87 -6.65 4.49
C THR A 143 7.42 -5.20 4.33
N CYS A 144 7.31 -4.46 5.44
CA CYS A 144 6.96 -3.04 5.41
C CYS A 144 7.95 -2.24 4.55
N SER A 145 9.25 -2.50 4.70
CA SER A 145 10.29 -1.88 3.88
C SER A 145 10.15 -2.20 2.39
N GLN A 146 9.91 -3.48 2.04
CA GLN A 146 9.74 -3.93 0.66
C GLN A 146 8.49 -3.34 -0.01
N LEU A 147 7.39 -3.20 0.73
CA LEU A 147 6.20 -2.51 0.25
C LEU A 147 6.47 -1.03 0.03
N GLY A 148 7.26 -0.40 0.90
CA GLY A 148 7.75 0.97 0.71
C GLY A 148 8.48 1.15 -0.63
N TYR A 149 9.35 0.21 -1.01
CA TYR A 149 9.99 0.22 -2.34
C TYR A 149 8.98 0.12 -3.49
N MET A 150 7.95 -0.72 -3.36
CA MET A 150 6.88 -0.82 -4.38
C MET A 150 6.10 0.48 -4.52
N PHE A 151 5.77 1.13 -3.40
CA PHE A 151 5.10 2.43 -3.38
C PHE A 151 5.99 3.51 -4.01
N PHE A 152 7.28 3.54 -3.67
CA PHE A 152 8.24 4.46 -4.28
C PHE A 152 8.26 4.32 -5.81
N ALA A 153 8.35 3.08 -6.32
CA ALA A 153 8.31 2.82 -7.76
C ALA A 153 6.99 3.27 -8.41
N CYS A 154 5.84 2.97 -7.78
CA CYS A 154 4.53 3.41 -8.29
C CYS A 154 4.36 4.94 -8.27
N GLY A 155 4.91 5.63 -7.27
CA GLY A 155 4.89 7.09 -7.19
C GLY A 155 5.78 7.76 -8.25
N MET A 156 6.78 7.05 -8.77
CA MET A 156 7.57 7.46 -9.93
C MET A 156 6.94 7.04 -11.27
N SER A 157 5.64 6.73 -11.32
CA SER A 157 4.90 6.23 -12.49
C SER A 157 5.38 4.88 -13.07
N ASN A 158 6.25 4.15 -12.34
CA ASN A 158 6.79 2.86 -12.77
C ASN A 158 5.96 1.68 -12.23
N TYR A 159 4.69 1.61 -12.62
CA TYR A 159 3.75 0.60 -12.11
C TYR A 159 4.11 -0.84 -12.49
N SER A 160 4.68 -1.05 -13.69
CA SER A 160 5.13 -2.38 -14.14
C SER A 160 6.25 -2.92 -13.26
N VAL A 161 7.18 -2.06 -12.85
CA VAL A 161 8.26 -2.39 -11.90
C VAL A 161 7.67 -2.70 -10.52
N GLY A 162 6.71 -1.89 -10.06
CA GLY A 162 5.97 -2.15 -8.82
C GLY A 162 5.28 -3.52 -8.82
N LEU A 163 4.63 -3.89 -9.92
CA LEU A 163 3.96 -5.19 -10.08
C LEU A 163 4.95 -6.35 -10.12
N PHE A 164 6.06 -6.20 -10.84
CA PHE A 164 7.10 -7.21 -10.91
C PHE A 164 7.72 -7.47 -9.53
N HIS A 165 8.02 -6.39 -8.79
CA HIS A 165 8.54 -6.49 -7.43
C HIS A 165 7.52 -7.14 -6.48
N LEU A 166 6.24 -6.80 -6.60
CA LEU A 166 5.15 -7.40 -5.83
C LEU A 166 5.04 -8.92 -6.08
N PHE A 167 5.18 -9.36 -7.33
CA PHE A 167 5.16 -10.79 -7.66
C PHE A 167 6.32 -11.53 -7.00
N ASN A 168 7.56 -11.02 -7.15
CA ASN A 168 8.73 -11.63 -6.52
C ASN A 168 8.61 -11.65 -4.99
N HIS A 169 8.11 -10.57 -4.40
CA HIS A 169 7.82 -10.46 -2.97
C HIS A 169 6.89 -11.55 -2.46
N GLY A 170 5.85 -11.90 -3.20
CA GLY A 170 4.98 -13.02 -2.87
C GLY A 170 5.76 -14.32 -2.66
N PHE A 171 6.73 -14.63 -3.52
CA PHE A 171 7.53 -15.85 -3.39
C PHE A 171 8.53 -15.77 -2.22
N PHE A 172 9.36 -14.73 -2.18
CA PHE A 172 10.43 -14.69 -1.19
C PHE A 172 9.90 -14.50 0.24
N LYS A 173 8.80 -13.78 0.44
CA LYS A 173 8.21 -13.64 1.77
C LYS A 173 7.49 -14.88 2.24
N ALA A 174 6.78 -15.58 1.35
CA ALA A 174 6.21 -16.87 1.70
C ALA A 174 7.31 -17.86 2.13
N LEU A 175 8.42 -17.89 1.40
CA LEU A 175 9.58 -18.72 1.74
C LEU A 175 10.18 -18.36 3.10
N LEU A 176 10.40 -17.07 3.37
CA LEU A 176 10.97 -16.62 4.65
C LEU A 176 10.07 -16.94 5.85
N PHE A 177 8.77 -16.69 5.76
CA PHE A 177 7.85 -16.98 6.86
C PHE A 177 7.66 -18.48 7.12
N LEU A 178 7.57 -19.29 6.07
CA LEU A 178 7.47 -20.74 6.22
C LEU A 178 8.79 -21.34 6.73
N GLY A 179 9.94 -20.83 6.26
CA GLY A 179 11.25 -21.17 6.77
C GLY A 179 11.39 -20.84 8.25
N ALA A 180 11.06 -19.61 8.66
CA ALA A 180 11.04 -19.22 10.07
C ALA A 180 10.09 -20.10 10.90
N GLY A 181 8.90 -20.41 10.39
CA GLY A 181 7.97 -21.34 11.04
C GLY A 181 8.56 -22.73 11.28
N SER A 182 9.32 -23.26 10.31
CA SER A 182 10.00 -24.55 10.48
C SER A 182 11.11 -24.51 11.54
N VAL A 183 11.85 -23.40 11.63
CA VAL A 183 12.90 -23.20 12.64
C VAL A 183 12.30 -23.08 14.03
N ILE A 184 11.27 -22.24 14.20
CA ILE A 184 10.55 -22.05 15.46
C ILE A 184 9.98 -23.39 15.95
N HIS A 185 9.37 -24.17 15.05
CA HIS A 185 8.84 -25.50 15.40
C HIS A 185 9.94 -26.48 15.85
N ALA A 186 11.11 -26.46 15.19
CA ALA A 186 12.24 -27.30 15.56
C ALA A 186 12.87 -26.90 16.91
N LEU A 187 12.74 -25.64 17.31
CA LEU A 187 13.25 -25.07 18.57
C LEU A 187 12.20 -25.05 19.69
N LEU A 188 11.14 -25.88 19.61
CA LEU A 188 10.10 -25.98 20.64
C LEU A 188 9.36 -24.65 20.91
N ASP A 189 9.03 -23.94 19.84
CA ASP A 189 8.29 -22.67 19.84
C ASP A 189 9.09 -21.44 20.35
N GLU A 190 10.41 -21.54 20.48
CA GLU A 190 11.30 -20.39 20.69
C GLU A 190 11.33 -19.46 19.45
N GLN A 191 11.09 -18.15 19.68
CA GLN A 191 10.96 -17.12 18.63
C GLN A 191 12.06 -16.04 18.67
N ASP A 192 12.87 -16.03 19.73
CA ASP A 192 13.97 -15.10 19.98
C ASP A 192 15.32 -15.64 19.46
#